data_AF-A0A5D8Q7A9-F1
#
_entry.id   AF-A0A5D8Q7A9-F1
#
_cell.length_a   1.000
_cell.length_b   1.000
_cell.length_c   1.000
_cell.angle_alpha   90.00
_cell.angle_beta   90.00
_cell.angle_gamma   90.00
#
_symmetry.space_group_name_H-M   'P 1'
#
loop_
_entity.id
_entity.type
_entity.pdbx_description
1 polymer ?
#
loop_
_entity_poly.entity_id
_entity_poly.type
_entity_poly.pdbx_seq_one_letter_code
_entity_poly.pdbx_strand_id
1 'polypeptide(L)' 'MCESKVFLLENGEEKPIMEDVIYIEPQDGRVFMYDLLGEQKIVDAVIKEVKLLDHKVILESKKDKK' A
#
# COMPACT_ATOMS: atom_id res chain seq x y z
N MET A 1 5.50 15.23 -7.74
CA MET A 1 4.32 15.12 -6.85
C MET A 1 4.67 14.07 -5.82
N CYS A 2 4.64 14.39 -4.53
CA CYS A 2 5.14 13.49 -3.47
C CYS A 2 4.12 12.42 -3.06
N GLU A 3 2.92 12.51 -3.61
CA GLU A 3 1.79 11.61 -3.41
C GLU A 3 2.03 10.27 -4.11
N SER A 4 1.79 9.15 -3.43
CA SER A 4 1.91 7.81 -4.02
C SER A 4 0.58 7.08 -4.03
N LYS A 5 0.37 6.25 -5.07
CA LYS A 5 -0.75 5.32 -5.15
C LYS A 5 -0.35 3.97 -4.55
N VAL A 6 -1.19 3.43 -3.69
CA VAL A 6 -0.95 2.13 -3.06
C VAL A 6 -1.83 1.07 -3.71
N PHE A 7 -1.19 -0.02 -4.11
CA PHE A 7 -1.79 -1.19 -4.72
C PHE A 7 -1.64 -2.39 -3.81
N LEU A 8 -2.66 -3.24 -3.75
CA LEU A 8 -2.60 -4.56 -3.13
C LEU A 8 -2.49 -5.60 -4.23
N LEU A 9 -1.46 -6.43 -4.16
CA LEU A 9 -1.29 -7.60 -5.01
C LEU A 9 -2.11 -8.76 -4.42
N GLU A 10 -3.12 -9.20 -5.16
CA GLU A 10 -3.94 -10.38 -4.85
C GLU A 10 -4.00 -11.30 -6.07
N ASN A 11 -3.65 -12.58 -5.94
CA ASN A 11 -3.67 -13.55 -7.04
C ASN A 11 -2.88 -13.11 -8.30
N GLY A 12 -1.84 -12.28 -8.13
CA GLY A 12 -1.04 -11.74 -9.22
C GLY A 12 -1.60 -10.47 -9.89
N GLU A 13 -2.72 -9.94 -9.43
CA GLU A 13 -3.29 -8.68 -9.93
C GLU A 13 -3.08 -7.52 -8.94
N GLU A 14 -2.61 -6.38 -9.45
CA GLU A 14 -2.46 -5.13 -8.68
C GLU A 14 -3.82 -4.40 -8.59
N LYS A 15 -4.45 -4.38 -7.41
CA LYS A 15 -5.67 -3.61 -7.16
C LYS A 15 -5.35 -2.31 -6.43
N PRO A 16 -5.73 -1.13 -6.94
CA PRO A 16 -5.55 0.12 -6.22
C PRO A 16 -6.43 0.10 -4.96
N ILE A 17 -5.82 0.39 -3.80
CA ILE A 17 -6.51 0.43 -2.52
C ILE A 17 -6.57 1.82 -1.92
N MET A 18 -5.64 2.70 -2.26
CA MET A 18 -5.61 4.07 -1.77
C MET A 18 -4.82 4.96 -2.73
N GLU A 19 -5.29 6.18 -2.94
CA GLU A 19 -4.61 7.20 -3.72
C GLU A 19 -4.17 8.34 -2.80
N ASP A 20 -3.34 9.26 -3.31
CA ASP A 20 -2.86 10.43 -2.58
C ASP A 20 -2.25 10.14 -1.19
N VAL A 21 -1.59 8.98 -1.07
CA VAL A 21 -1.00 8.53 0.20
C VAL A 21 0.27 9.32 0.49
N ILE A 22 0.31 9.88 1.70
CA ILE A 22 1.42 10.71 2.19
C ILE A 22 2.20 10.06 3.33
N TYR A 23 1.59 9.09 4.02
CA TYR A 23 2.20 8.38 5.13
C TYR A 23 1.89 6.90 5.04
N ILE A 24 2.93 6.08 5.19
CA ILE A 24 2.84 4.62 5.19
C ILE A 24 3.69 4.11 6.35
N GLU A 25 3.06 3.39 7.26
CA GLU A 25 3.70 2.79 8.43
C GLU A 25 3.42 1.27 8.47
N PRO A 26 4.43 0.43 8.17
CA PRO A 26 4.31 -1.01 8.34
C PRO A 26 4.50 -1.39 9.82
N GLN A 27 3.54 -2.13 10.39
CA GLN A 27 3.56 -2.56 11.79
C GLN A 27 2.98 -3.98 11.94
N ASP A 28 3.76 -4.91 12.50
CA ASP A 28 3.35 -6.31 12.79
C ASP A 28 2.68 -7.05 11.61
N GLY A 29 3.11 -6.73 10.38
CA GLY A 29 2.56 -7.26 9.14
C GLY A 29 1.13 -6.81 8.84
N ARG A 30 0.80 -5.61 9.31
CA ARG A 30 -0.21 -4.70 8.80
C ARG A 30 0.48 -3.46 8.25
N VAL A 31 -0.21 -2.74 7.37
CA VAL A 31 0.25 -1.44 6.85
C VAL A 31 -0.82 -0.40 7.14
N PHE A 32 -0.41 0.66 7.82
CA PHE A 32 -1.20 1.85 8.12
C PHE A 32 -0.88 2.91 7.08
N MET A 33 -1.92 3.49 6.48
CA MET A 33 -1.79 4.49 5.42
C MET A 33 -2.68 5.68 5.72
N TYR A 34 -2.18 6.87 5.40
CA TYR A 34 -2.91 8.12 5.54
C TYR A 34 -2.75 8.95 4.27
N ASP A 35 -3.83 9.59 3.84
CA ASP A 35 -3.82 10.53 2.73
C ASP A 35 -3.79 12.00 3.20
N LEU A 36 -3.80 12.91 2.23
CA LEU A 36 -3.83 14.35 2.45
C LEU A 36 -5.11 14.86 3.14
N LEU A 37 -6.22 14.13 3.01
CA LEU A 37 -7.52 14.50 3.57
C LEU A 37 -7.71 13.97 5.00
N GLY A 38 -6.77 13.16 5.48
CA GLY A 38 -6.81 12.53 6.80
C GLY A 38 -7.59 11.22 6.81
N GLU A 39 -7.92 10.64 5.66
CA GLU A 39 -8.46 9.30 5.61
C GLU A 39 -7.37 8.29 6.00
N GLN A 40 -7.74 7.34 6.85
CA GLN A 40 -6.85 6.28 7.30
C GLN A 40 -7.31 4.94 6.74
N LYS A 41 -6.36 4.15 6.25
CA LYS A 41 -6.61 2.77 5.82
C LYS A 41 -5.60 1.81 6.43
N ILE A 42 -6.09 0.68 6.92
CA ILE A 42 -5.27 -0.39 7.50
C ILE A 42 -5.51 -1.66 6.70
N VAL A 43 -4.43 -2.33 6.31
CA VAL A 43 -4.49 -3.59 5.56
C VAL A 43 -3.53 -4.63 6.13
N ASP A 44 -3.97 -5.89 6.19
CA ASP A 44 -3.13 -7.05 6.56
C ASP A 44 -2.22 -7.47 5.41
N ALA A 45 -1.20 -6.66 5.16
CA ALA A 45 -0.26 -6.83 4.07
C ALA A 45 1.17 -6.46 4.51
N VAL A 46 2.13 -6.71 3.64
CA VAL A 46 3.52 -6.25 3.77
C VAL A 46 3.93 -5.47 2.53
N ILE A 47 4.85 -4.54 2.67
CA ILE A 47 5.39 -3.82 1.50
C ILE A 47 6.22 -4.81 0.68
N LYS A 48 5.85 -5.01 -0.58
CA LYS A 48 6.55 -5.87 -1.55
C LYS A 48 7.55 -5.09 -2.37
N GLU A 49 7.11 -3.98 -2.94
CA GLU A 49 7.92 -3.14 -3.83
C GLU A 49 7.48 -1.68 -3.75
N VAL A 50 8.44 -0.76 -3.91
CA VAL A 50 8.18 0.68 -4.01
C VAL A 50 8.79 1.18 -5.32
N LYS A 51 7.93 1.61 -6.24
CA LYS A 51 8.31 2.16 -7.55
C LYS A 51 8.27 3.68 -7.46
N LEU A 52 9.39 4.26 -7.00
CA LEU A 52 9.49 5.71 -6.75
C LEU A 52 9.25 6.56 -8.00
N LEU A 53 9.74 6.11 -9.16
CA LEU A 53 9.53 6.83 -10.44
C LEU A 53 8.07 6.81 -10.89
N ASP A 54 7.33 5.75 -10.55
CA ASP A 54 5.91 5.60 -10.91
C ASP A 54 4.99 6.18 -9.84
N HIS A 55 5.54 6.65 -8.71
CA HIS A 55 4.77 7.03 -7.53
C HIS A 55 3.82 5.90 -7.06
N LYS A 56 4.30 4.65 -7.07
CA LYS A 56 3.52 3.47 -6.69
C LYS A 56 4.15 2.68 -5.54
N VAL A 57 3.31 2.23 -4.64
CA VAL A 57 3.67 1.28 -3.57
C VAL A 57 2.84 0.03 -3.76
N ILE A 58 3.50 -1.14 -3.81
CA ILE A 58 2.86 -2.44 -3.99
C ILE A 58 2.94 -3.19 -2.67
N LEU A 59 1.77 -3.55 -2.14
CA LEU A 59 1.60 -4.36 -0.95
C LEU A 59 1.28 -5.80 -1.34
N GLU A 60 1.78 -6.77 -0.61
CA GLU A 60 1.45 -8.18 -0.75
C GLU A 60 0.58 -8.63 0.41
N SER A 61 -0.60 -9.18 0.10
CA SER A 61 -1.50 -9.72 1.12
C SER A 61 -0.86 -10.88 1.87
N LYS A 62 -0.99 -10.93 3.20
CA LYS A 62 -0.51 -12.08 3.99
C LYS A 62 -1.17 -13.40 3.58
N LYS A 63 -2.34 -13.37 2.92
CA LYS A 63 -3.06 -14.57 2.48
C LYS A 63 -2.37 -15.32 1.32
N ASP A 64 -1.52 -14.65 0.55
CA ASP A 64 -0.86 -15.23 -0.63
C ASP A 64 0.42 -16.04 -0.29
N LYS A 65 0.93 -15.99 0.95
CA LYS A 65 2.14 -16.73 1.36
C LYS A 65 1.88 -18.21 1.76
N LYS A 66 0.89 -18.88 1.18
CA LYS A 66 0.55 -20.26 1.53
C LYS A 66 1.37 -21.28 0.73
#